data_AF-A0A2H9LVB5-F1
#
_entry.id   AF-A0A2H9LVB5-F1
#
_cell.length_a   1.000
_cell.length_b   1.000
_cell.length_c   1.000
_cell.angle_alpha   90.00
_cell.angle_beta   90.00
_cell.angle_gamma   90.00
#
_symmetry.space_group_name_H-M   'P 1'
#
loop_
_entity.id
_entity.type
_entity.pdbx_description
1 polymer ?
#
loop_
_entity_poly.entity_id
_entity_poly.type
_entity_poly.pdbx_seq_one_letter_code
_entity_poly.pdbx_strand_id
1 'polypeptide(L)' 'MHILQPKHSKLKQQEVQELLKRLNITAAQLPKIKKTDPALPLDTKPGEVIAIERKNPKGKKALYYRIIVA' A
#
# COMPACT_ATOMS: atom_id res chain seq x y z
N MET A 1 8.33 6.06 17.19
CA MET A 1 8.91 5.51 15.94
C MET A 1 9.35 4.09 16.20
N HIS A 2 8.78 3.10 15.51
CA HIS A 2 9.18 1.69 15.68
C HIS A 2 10.18 1.30 14.60
N ILE A 3 11.26 0.62 15.00
CA ILE A 3 12.38 0.17 14.13
C ILE A 3 11.88 -0.73 12.97
N LEU A 4 10.75 -1.42 13.17
CA LEU A 4 10.19 -2.40 12.23
C LEU A 4 9.07 -1.83 11.34
N GLN A 5 8.69 -0.56 11.48
CA GLN A 5 7.60 0.01 10.69
C GLN A 5 8.09 0.41 9.29
N PRO A 6 7.58 -0.23 8.21
CA PRO A 6 7.94 0.17 6.86
C PRO A 6 7.32 1.53 6.50
N LYS A 7 7.85 2.17 5.46
CA LYS A 7 7.31 3.44 4.97
C LYS A 7 6.05 3.17 4.16
N HIS A 8 4.97 3.87 4.51
CA HIS A 8 3.68 3.80 3.82
C HIS A 8 3.48 5.10 3.04
N SER A 9 3.30 5.00 1.74
CA SER A 9 3.12 6.12 0.83
C SER A 9 1.83 5.94 0.04
N LYS A 10 1.06 7.01 -0.13
CA LYS A 10 -0.16 7.01 -0.94
C LYS A 10 0.20 7.03 -2.43
N LEU A 11 -0.41 6.14 -3.23
CA LEU A 11 -0.26 6.16 -4.68
C LEU A 11 -1.24 7.12 -5.32
N LYS A 12 -0.85 7.70 -6.46
CA LYS A 12 -1.76 8.46 -7.31
C LYS A 12 -2.70 7.52 -8.06
N GLN A 13 -3.90 8.00 -8.40
CA GLN A 13 -4.88 7.20 -9.14
C GLN A 13 -4.33 6.65 -10.47
N GLN A 14 -3.48 7.41 -11.17
CA GLN A 14 -2.84 6.98 -12.42
C GLN A 14 -1.93 5.75 -12.18
N GLU A 15 -1.05 5.82 -11.19
CA GLU A 15 -0.14 4.72 -10.85
C GLU A 15 -0.91 3.47 -10.41
N VAL A 16 -2.01 3.65 -9.68
CA VAL A 16 -2.88 2.53 -9.27
C VAL A 16 -3.50 1.86 -10.50
N GLN A 17 -4.01 2.62 -11.47
CA GLN A 17 -4.57 2.05 -12.69
C GLN A 17 -3.52 1.29 -13.50
N GLU A 18 -2.32 1.85 -13.65
CA GLU A 18 -1.21 1.16 -14.32
C GLU A 18 -0.80 -0.12 -13.59
N LEU A 19 -0.73 -0.09 -12.27
CA LEU A 19 -0.44 -1.26 -11.44
C LEU A 19 -1.48 -2.37 -11.63
N LEU A 20 -2.76 -2.02 -11.54
CA LEU A 20 -3.87 -2.96 -11.68
C LEU A 20 -3.89 -3.58 -13.08
N LYS A 21 -3.64 -2.78 -14.13
CA LYS A 21 -3.47 -3.27 -15.51
C LYS A 21 -2.27 -4.20 -15.65
N ARG A 22 -1.12 -3.82 -15.11
CA ARG A 22 0.13 -4.60 -15.20
C ARG A 22 0.02 -5.95 -14.50
N LEU A 23 -0.65 -5.98 -13.35
CA LEU A 23 -0.87 -7.20 -12.58
C LEU A 23 -2.11 -7.99 -13.06
N ASN A 24 -2.91 -7.39 -13.94
CA ASN A 24 -4.20 -7.91 -14.40
C ASN A 24 -5.13 -8.33 -13.24
N ILE A 25 -5.20 -7.48 -12.21
CA ILE A 25 -6.03 -7.69 -11.03
C ILE A 25 -6.98 -6.51 -10.80
N THR A 26 -8.05 -6.77 -10.06
CA THR A 26 -8.96 -5.76 -9.55
C THR A 26 -8.48 -5.23 -8.20
N ALA A 27 -8.86 -4.00 -7.87
CA ALA A 27 -8.49 -3.35 -6.60
C ALA A 27 -8.95 -4.17 -5.37
N ALA A 28 -10.04 -4.95 -5.50
CA ALA A 28 -10.56 -5.83 -4.46
C ALA A 28 -9.68 -7.07 -4.18
N GLN A 29 -8.83 -7.46 -5.13
CA GLN A 29 -7.89 -8.58 -4.99
C GLN A 29 -6.59 -8.16 -4.29
N LEU A 30 -6.35 -6.86 -4.10
CA LEU A 30 -5.23 -6.40 -3.30
C LEU A 30 -5.46 -6.75 -1.82
N PRO A 31 -4.40 -7.07 -1.06
CA PRO A 31 -4.50 -7.24 0.38
C PRO A 31 -5.13 -5.99 1.02
N LYS A 32 -6.06 -6.21 1.93
CA LYS A 32 -6.87 -5.15 2.55
C LYS A 32 -6.19 -4.64 3.82
N ILE A 33 -6.27 -3.34 4.08
CA ILE A 33 -5.87 -2.70 5.33
C ILE A 33 -7.03 -1.89 5.89
N LYS A 34 -7.28 -1.98 7.19
CA LYS A 34 -8.36 -1.20 7.82
C LYS A 34 -7.95 0.25 7.96
N LYS A 35 -8.88 1.19 7.78
CA LYS A 35 -8.65 2.61 8.05
C LYS A 35 -8.19 2.89 9.50
N THR A 36 -8.56 2.02 10.42
CA THR A 36 -8.18 2.10 11.84
C THR A 36 -6.72 1.70 12.10
N ASP A 37 -5.96 1.27 11.09
CA ASP A 37 -4.58 0.84 11.27
C ASP A 37 -3.65 2.04 11.53
N PRO A 38 -2.87 2.03 12.63
CA PRO A 38 -2.02 3.17 13.01
C PRO A 38 -0.81 3.36 12.09
N ALA A 39 -0.52 2.42 11.18
CA ALA A 39 0.55 2.58 10.20
C ALA A 39 0.11 3.35 8.95
N LEU A 40 -1.18 3.65 8.81
CA LEU A 40 -1.68 4.47 7.72
C LEU A 40 -1.38 5.97 7.95
N PRO A 41 -1.10 6.72 6.86
CA PRO A 41 -1.11 8.18 6.92
C PRO A 41 -2.50 8.70 7.32
N LEU A 42 -2.53 9.79 8.10
CA LEU A 42 -3.76 10.41 8.62
C LEU A 42 -4.77 10.83 7.53
N ASP A 43 -4.30 11.06 6.29
CA ASP A 43 -5.11 11.56 5.17
C ASP A 43 -5.54 10.46 4.17
N THR A 44 -5.77 9.24 4.66
CA THR A 44 -6.15 8.10 3.81
C THR A 44 -7.64 7.85 3.79
N LYS A 45 -8.19 7.60 2.59
CA LYS A 45 -9.62 7.30 2.37
C LYS A 45 -9.85 5.83 2.03
N PRO A 46 -11.01 5.25 2.42
CA PRO A 46 -11.41 3.92 1.95
C PRO A 46 -11.45 3.89 0.41
N GLY A 47 -10.90 2.84 -0.19
CA GLY A 47 -10.76 2.68 -1.64
C GLY A 47 -9.41 3.14 -2.20
N GLU A 48 -8.57 3.79 -1.40
CA GLU A 48 -7.22 4.19 -1.83
C GLU A 48 -6.23 3.03 -1.70
N VAL A 49 -5.22 3.03 -2.56
CA VAL A 49 -4.13 2.05 -2.53
C VAL A 49 -2.88 2.71 -1.97
N ILE A 50 -2.26 2.01 -1.02
CA ILE A 50 -1.00 2.40 -0.39
C ILE A 50 0.15 1.52 -0.89
N ALA A 51 1.29 2.14 -1.16
CA ALA A 51 2.58 1.48 -1.36
C ALA A 51 3.28 1.35 -0.01
N ILE A 52 3.82 0.17 0.25
CA ILE A 52 4.60 -0.16 1.43
C ILE A 52 6.00 -0.50 0.96
N GLU A 53 6.96 0.35 1.29
CA GLU A 53 8.37 0.12 1.03
C GLU A 53 9.01 -0.56 2.25
N ARG A 54 9.37 -1.83 2.10
CA ARG A 54 10.12 -2.59 3.12
C ARG A 54 11.48 -3.03 2.60
N LYS A 55 12.51 -2.95 3.44
CA LYS A 55 13.81 -3.59 3.14
C LYS A 55 13.66 -5.08 3.37
N ASN A 56 14.01 -5.88 2.36
CA ASN A 56 14.06 -7.33 2.53
C ASN A 56 15.39 -7.74 3.22
N PRO A 57 15.53 -9.00 3.67
CA PRO A 57 16.76 -9.49 4.31
C PRO A 57 18.02 -9.36 3.43
N LYS A 58 17.84 -9.29 2.10
CA LYS A 58 18.91 -9.11 1.10
C LYS A 58 19.22 -7.63 0.84
N GLY A 59 18.67 -6.70 1.62
CA GLY A 59 18.88 -5.25 1.49
C GLY A 59 18.15 -4.59 0.31
N LYS A 60 17.42 -5.34 -0.53
CA LYS A 60 16.64 -4.76 -1.63
C LYS A 60 15.31 -4.21 -1.10
N LYS A 61 14.89 -3.06 -1.64
CA LYS A 61 13.56 -2.50 -1.38
C LYS A 61 12.51 -3.36 -2.07
N ALA A 62 11.52 -3.83 -1.32
CA ALA A 62 10.35 -4.52 -1.84
C ALA A 62 9.13 -3.62 -1.69
N LEU A 63 8.41 -3.42 -2.81
CA LEU A 63 7.17 -2.66 -2.87
C LEU A 63 5.99 -3.61 -2.68
N TYR A 64 5.13 -3.30 -1.72
CA TYR A 64 3.87 -4.00 -1.47
C TYR A 64 2.71 -3.04 -1.63
N TYR A 65 1.60 -3.52 -2.19
CA TYR A 65 0.41 -2.71 -2.43
C TYR A 65 -0.76 -3.24 -1.62
N ARG A 66 -1.49 -2.34 -0.94
CA ARG A 66 -2.68 -2.69 -0.16
C ARG A 66 -3.80 -1.69 -0.40
N ILE A 67 -5.04 -2.16 -0.37
CA ILE A 67 -6.23 -1.31 -0.49
C ILE A 67 -6.81 -1.01 0.88
N ILE A 68 -7.16 0.25 1.12
CA ILE A 68 -7.80 0.68 2.37
C ILE A 68 -9.28 0.32 2.32
N VAL A 69 -9.74 -0.39 3.35
CA VAL A 69 -11.15 -0.69 3.59
C VAL A 69 -11.60 -0.02 4.89
N ALA A 70 -12.90 0.29 4.95
CA ALA A 70 -13.52 0.85 6.15
C ALA A 70 -13.41 -0.13 7.33
#